data_AF-A0A968VYN6-F1
#
_entry.id   AF-A0A968VYN6-F1
#
_cell.length_a   1.000
_cell.length_b   1.000
_cell.length_c   1.000
_cell.angle_alpha   90.00
_cell.angle_beta   90.00
_cell.angle_gamma   90.00
#
_symmetry.space_group_name_H-M   'P 1'
#
loop_
_entity.id
_entity.type
_entity.pdbx_description
1 polymer ?
#
loop_
_entity_poly.entity_id
_entity_poly.type
_entity_poly.pdbx_seq_one_letter_code
_entity_poly.pdbx_strand_id
1 'polypeptide(L)'
;MLVDENHNVWLSSNKGLARFNPRTQKVKSFDTKDGLQDDVFSIGAALKLKDNKMLFGGISGFSWFVPDSIKINSKPPDIGLTNLYVYYKPGDVKTEGLVTKAIGATDTLVLTNKQNDFSIGFTAFDYANPEKACMLTGLTVTTKDGAM
;
A
#
# COMPACT_ATOMS: atom_id res chain seq x y z
N MET A 1 -15.10 -19.41 -11.18
CA MET A 1 -15.85 -18.18 -10.84
C MET A 1 -16.98 -18.57 -9.92
N LEU A 2 -17.19 -17.81 -8.83
CA LEU A 2 -18.30 -18.02 -7.89
C LEU A 2 -19.00 -16.69 -7.60
N VAL A 3 -20.26 -16.73 -7.16
CA VAL A 3 -21.00 -15.54 -6.75
C VAL A 3 -21.37 -15.67 -5.27
N ASP A 4 -21.04 -14.65 -4.47
CA ASP A 4 -21.40 -14.61 -3.06
C ASP A 4 -22.84 -14.14 -2.84
N GLU A 5 -23.32 -14.19 -1.60
CA GLU A 5 -24.68 -13.78 -1.24
C GLU A 5 -24.91 -12.26 -1.39
N ASN A 6 -23.82 -11.48 -1.38
CA ASN A 6 -23.82 -10.04 -1.61
C ASN A 6 -23.71 -9.68 -3.11
N HIS A 7 -23.86 -10.67 -4.00
CA HIS A 7 -23.73 -10.55 -5.45
C HIS A 7 -22.36 -10.05 -5.94
N ASN A 8 -21.30 -10.20 -5.14
CA ASN A 8 -19.95 -10.02 -5.65
C ASN A 8 -19.52 -11.28 -6.42
N VAL A 9 -18.76 -11.05 -7.49
CA VAL A 9 -18.22 -12.10 -8.34
C VAL A 9 -16.78 -12.36 -7.92
N TRP A 10 -16.49 -13.61 -7.59
CA TRP A 10 -15.16 -14.09 -7.23
C TRP A 10 -14.51 -14.84 -8.39
N LEU A 11 -13.32 -14.38 -8.77
CA LEU A 11 -12.59 -14.83 -9.95
C LEU A 11 -11.21 -15.34 -9.53
N SER A 12 -10.80 -16.48 -10.08
CA SER A 12 -9.47 -17.04 -9.97
C SER A 12 -8.58 -16.59 -11.13
N SER A 13 -7.31 -16.32 -10.86
CA SER A 13 -6.34 -15.91 -11.87
C SER A 13 -4.96 -16.52 -11.60
N ASN A 14 -3.98 -16.18 -12.43
CA ASN A 14 -2.56 -16.47 -12.18
C ASN A 14 -1.86 -15.40 -11.31
N LYS A 15 -2.63 -14.48 -10.71
CA LYS A 15 -2.17 -13.42 -9.80
C LYS A 15 -3.08 -13.33 -8.56
N GLY A 16 -3.55 -14.48 -8.10
CA GLY A 16 -4.42 -14.65 -6.94
C GLY A 16 -5.90 -14.61 -7.31
N LEU A 17 -6.71 -14.15 -6.36
CA LEU A 17 -8.17 -14.04 -6.50
C LEU A 17 -8.60 -12.59 -6.66
N ALA A 18 -9.72 -12.36 -7.34
CA ALA A 18 -10.32 -11.04 -7.44
C ALA A 18 -11.80 -11.09 -7.06
N ARG A 19 -12.23 -10.13 -6.23
CA ARG A 19 -13.64 -9.85 -5.94
C ARG A 19 -14.08 -8.63 -6.73
N PHE A 20 -15.00 -8.83 -7.66
CA PHE A 20 -15.65 -7.76 -8.41
C PHE A 20 -17.03 -7.48 -7.83
N ASN A 21 -17.31 -6.21 -7.51
CA ASN A 21 -18.65 -5.77 -7.13
C ASN A 21 -19.33 -5.13 -8.36
N PRO A 22 -20.37 -5.76 -8.94
CA PRO A 22 -21.02 -5.24 -10.15
C PRO A 22 -21.73 -3.89 -9.96
N ARG A 23 -22.17 -3.58 -8.74
CA ARG A 23 -22.89 -2.32 -8.44
C ARG A 23 -21.94 -1.12 -8.38
N THR A 24 -20.79 -1.28 -7.74
CA THR A 24 -19.80 -0.21 -7.60
C THR A 24 -18.70 -0.24 -8.66
N GLN A 25 -18.67 -1.29 -9.49
CA GLN A 25 -17.63 -1.59 -10.47
C GLN A 25 -16.21 -1.66 -9.86
N LYS A 26 -16.13 -1.93 -8.55
CA LYS A 26 -14.84 -2.01 -7.84
C LYS A 26 -14.32 -3.43 -7.89
N VAL A 27 -13.01 -3.55 -8.12
CA VAL A 27 -12.27 -4.81 -8.04
C VAL A 27 -11.36 -4.73 -6.81
N LYS A 28 -11.36 -5.79 -6.00
CA LYS A 28 -10.36 -6.00 -4.95
C LYS A 28 -9.63 -7.29 -5.24
N SER A 29 -8.32 -7.21 -5.37
CA SER A 29 -7.44 -8.37 -5.58
C SER A 29 -6.92 -8.89 -4.24
N PHE A 30 -6.71 -10.21 -4.20
CA PHE A 30 -6.14 -10.94 -3.09
C PHE A 30 -5.00 -11.82 -3.58
N ASP A 31 -3.89 -11.85 -2.85
CA ASP A 31 -2.67 -12.60 -3.19
C ASP A 31 -2.14 -13.40 -1.99
N THR A 32 -0.98 -14.04 -2.15
CA THR A 32 -0.30 -14.77 -1.06
C THR A 32 -0.09 -13.94 0.22
N LYS A 33 0.05 -12.61 0.13
CA LYS A 33 0.20 -11.74 1.31
C LYS A 33 -1.10 -11.57 2.09
N ASP A 34 -2.24 -11.85 1.46
CA ASP A 34 -3.54 -11.94 2.15
C ASP A 34 -3.83 -13.33 2.72
N GLY A 35 -2.87 -14.26 2.65
CA GLY A 35 -3.00 -15.62 3.19
C GLY A 35 -3.53 -16.65 2.20
N LEU A 36 -3.48 -16.37 0.89
CA LEU A 36 -3.74 -17.38 -0.13
C LEU A 36 -2.60 -18.42 -0.18
N GLN A 37 -2.94 -19.64 -0.62
CA GLN A 37 -2.00 -20.75 -0.74
C GLN A 37 -0.90 -20.51 -1.79
N ASP A 38 -1.25 -19.79 -2.85
CA ASP A 38 -0.39 -19.42 -3.98
C ASP A 38 -1.07 -18.28 -4.76
N ASP A 39 -0.35 -17.66 -5.70
CA ASP A 39 -0.93 -16.70 -6.64
C ASP A 39 -1.50 -17.39 -7.88
N VAL A 40 -1.09 -18.63 -8.19
CA VAL A 40 -1.57 -19.34 -9.38
C VAL A 40 -2.73 -20.27 -9.05
N PHE A 41 -3.93 -19.88 -9.47
CA PHE A 41 -5.13 -20.69 -9.36
C PHE A 41 -5.52 -21.35 -10.68
N SER A 42 -6.08 -22.56 -10.59
CA SER A 42 -6.56 -23.30 -11.75
C SER A 42 -7.93 -22.78 -12.16
N ILE A 43 -8.08 -22.46 -13.46
CA ILE A 43 -9.35 -22.03 -14.01
C ILE A 43 -10.40 -23.14 -13.82
N GLY A 44 -11.55 -22.78 -13.25
CA GLY A 44 -12.65 -23.71 -13.02
C GLY A 44 -12.55 -24.54 -11.74
N ALA A 45 -11.40 -24.56 -11.06
CA ALA A 45 -11.25 -25.22 -9.76
C ALA A 45 -11.86 -24.35 -8.65
N ALA A 46 -13.18 -24.23 -8.61
CA ALA A 46 -13.89 -23.43 -7.62
C ALA A 46 -15.18 -24.12 -7.17
N LEU A 47 -15.45 -24.09 -5.85
CA LEU A 47 -16.64 -24.69 -5.26
C LEU A 47 -17.22 -23.77 -4.19
N LYS A 48 -18.53 -23.53 -4.25
CA LYS A 48 -19.28 -22.87 -3.16
C LYS A 48 -20.00 -23.94 -2.34
N LEU A 49 -19.76 -23.96 -1.04
CA LEU A 49 -20.44 -24.84 -0.08
C LEU A 49 -21.76 -24.23 0.40
N LYS A 50 -22.57 -25.05 1.07
CA LYS A 50 -23.89 -24.66 1.60
C LYS A 50 -23.83 -23.59 2.70
N ASP A 51 -22.69 -23.47 3.38
CA ASP A 51 -22.44 -22.49 4.44
C ASP A 51 -21.75 -21.22 3.93
N ASN A 52 -21.95 -20.90 2.64
CA ASN A 52 -21.34 -19.77 1.94
C ASN A 52 -19.80 -19.78 1.92
N LYS A 53 -19.14 -20.86 2.36
CA LYS A 53 -17.70 -21.04 2.16
C LYS A 53 -17.40 -21.21 0.68
N MET A 54 -16.36 -20.52 0.23
CA MET A 54 -15.83 -20.65 -1.11
C MET A 54 -14.48 -21.34 -1.07
N LEU A 55 -14.27 -22.27 -1.97
CA LEU A 55 -13.01 -22.98 -2.18
C LEU A 55 -12.51 -22.65 -3.57
N PHE A 56 -11.22 -22.35 -3.68
CA PHE A 56 -10.51 -22.16 -4.94
C PHE A 56 -9.24 -23.01 -4.93
N GLY A 57 -9.10 -23.87 -5.95
CA GLY A 57 -7.95 -24.74 -6.14
C GLY A 57 -6.87 -24.09 -7.02
N GLY A 58 -5.61 -24.35 -6.70
CA GLY A 58 -4.45 -23.87 -7.43
C GLY A 58 -3.30 -24.86 -7.38
N ILE A 59 -2.11 -24.38 -7.73
CA ILE A 59 -0.93 -25.25 -7.91
C ILE A 59 -0.36 -25.81 -6.60
N SER A 60 -0.60 -25.14 -5.47
CA SER A 60 -0.08 -25.52 -4.15
C SER A 60 -1.22 -26.00 -3.21
N GLY A 61 -2.33 -26.48 -3.77
CA GLY A 61 -3.49 -27.01 -3.04
C GLY A 61 -4.76 -26.20 -3.26
N PHE A 62 -5.44 -25.80 -2.18
CA PHE A 62 -6.64 -24.96 -2.27
C PHE A 62 -6.71 -23.95 -1.12
N SER A 63 -7.31 -22.80 -1.41
CA SER A 63 -7.69 -21.81 -0.40
C SER A 63 -9.19 -21.88 -0.16
N TRP A 64 -9.61 -21.67 1.08
CA TRP A 64 -11.02 -21.56 1.44
C TRP A 64 -11.26 -20.33 2.32
N PHE A 65 -12.41 -19.69 2.18
CA PHE A 65 -12.81 -18.56 2.99
C PHE A 65 -14.33 -18.38 3.01
N VAL A 66 -14.84 -17.65 4.00
CA VAL A 66 -16.22 -17.15 4.02
C VAL A 66 -16.19 -15.69 3.56
N PRO A 67 -16.81 -15.32 2.42
CA PRO A 67 -16.72 -13.97 1.85
C PRO A 67 -17.09 -12.86 2.84
N ASP A 68 -18.09 -13.10 3.68
CA ASP A 68 -18.64 -12.10 4.62
C ASP A 68 -17.75 -11.90 5.84
N SER A 69 -16.84 -12.83 6.12
CA SER A 69 -15.90 -12.75 7.23
C SER A 69 -14.63 -11.96 6.87
N ILE A 70 -14.44 -11.61 5.59
CA ILE A 70 -13.25 -10.88 5.14
C ILE A 70 -13.34 -9.42 5.56
N LYS A 71 -12.49 -9.04 6.52
CA LYS A 71 -12.35 -7.65 6.96
C LYS A 71 -11.34 -6.94 6.06
N ILE A 72 -11.81 -5.93 5.34
CA ILE A 72 -10.94 -5.06 4.54
C ILE A 72 -10.44 -3.92 5.43
N ASN A 73 -9.13 -3.81 5.62
CA ASN A 73 -8.56 -2.62 6.22
C ASN A 73 -8.74 -1.44 5.26
N SER A 74 -9.55 -0.46 5.66
CA SER A 74 -9.77 0.79 4.94
C SER A 74 -9.10 1.99 5.60
N LYS A 75 -8.42 1.79 6.74
CA LYS A 75 -7.73 2.87 7.44
C LYS A 75 -6.44 3.17 6.66
N PRO A 76 -6.23 4.42 6.19
CA PRO A 76 -4.95 4.78 5.63
C PRO A 76 -3.87 4.66 6.71
N PRO A 77 -2.69 4.13 6.39
CA PRO A 77 -1.60 4.05 7.34
C PRO A 77 -1.13 5.45 7.72
N ASP A 78 -0.65 5.59 8.95
CA ASP A 78 0.02 6.82 9.38
C ASP A 78 1.33 6.95 8.60
N ILE A 79 1.65 8.15 8.11
CA ILE A 79 2.86 8.41 7.33
C ILE A 79 3.83 9.18 8.20
N GLY A 80 5.08 8.72 8.27
CA GLY A 80 6.16 9.40 8.96
C GLY A 80 7.34 9.71 8.03
N LEU A 81 7.96 10.86 8.22
CA LEU A 81 9.25 11.17 7.60
C LEU A 81 10.34 10.39 8.33
N THR A 82 11.17 9.67 7.58
CA THR A 82 12.23 8.81 8.13
C THR A 82 13.61 9.39 7.90
N ASN A 83 13.83 10.07 6.78
CA ASN A 83 15.15 10.53 6.38
C ASN A 83 15.07 11.89 5.68
N LEU A 84 16.12 12.68 5.86
CA LEU A 84 16.41 13.87 5.07
C LEU A 84 17.86 13.79 4.64
N TYR A 85 18.13 13.97 3.36
CA TYR A 85 19.46 14.08 2.80
C TYR A 85 19.56 15.43 2.09
N VAL A 86 20.57 16.22 2.39
CA VAL A 86 20.85 17.48 1.70
C VAL A 86 22.23 17.39 1.08
N TYR A 87 22.30 17.68 -0.22
CA TYR A 87 23.51 17.58 -1.02
C TYR A 87 24.10 18.97 -1.23
N TYR A 88 25.37 19.13 -0.86
CA TYR A 88 26.10 20.40 -1.03
C TYR A 88 27.03 20.37 -2.26
N LYS A 89 27.54 19.18 -2.58
CA LYS A 89 28.39 18.86 -3.73
C LYS A 89 28.14 17.38 -4.09
N PRO A 90 28.41 16.94 -5.34
CA PRO A 90 28.30 15.53 -5.69
C PRO A 90 29.12 14.66 -4.71
N GLY A 91 28.45 13.78 -3.96
CA GLY A 91 29.07 12.89 -2.98
C GLY A 91 29.09 13.38 -1.53
N ASP A 92 28.78 14.66 -1.25
CA ASP A 92 28.69 15.19 0.12
C ASP A 92 27.23 15.16 0.60
N VAL A 93 26.92 14.22 1.50
CA VAL A 93 25.64 14.16 2.23
C VAL A 93 25.85 14.71 3.64
N LYS A 94 25.16 15.79 4.00
CA LYS A 94 25.14 16.29 5.38
C LYS A 94 23.72 16.33 5.93
N THR A 95 23.55 15.76 7.12
CA THR A 95 22.30 15.76 7.88
C THR A 95 22.45 16.47 9.24
N GLU A 96 23.68 16.61 9.73
CA GLU A 96 23.99 17.22 11.02
C GLU A 96 23.75 18.74 11.01
N GLY A 97 23.02 19.23 12.02
CA GLY A 97 22.75 20.66 12.24
C GLY A 97 21.61 21.27 11.42
N LEU A 98 20.98 20.50 10.51
CA LEU A 98 19.85 20.97 9.69
C LEU A 98 18.50 20.87 10.40
N VAL A 99 18.39 19.93 11.32
CA VAL A 99 17.19 19.69 12.12
C VAL A 99 17.58 19.64 13.59
N THR A 100 16.77 20.28 14.45
CA THR A 100 16.96 20.31 15.91
C THR A 100 16.27 19.15 16.62
N LYS A 101 15.47 18.38 15.87
CA LYS A 101 14.73 17.18 16.31
C LYS A 101 14.78 16.13 15.22
N ALA A 102 14.29 14.92 15.51
CA ALA A 102 14.09 13.90 14.48
C ALA A 102 13.23 14.45 13.33
N ILE A 103 13.51 14.07 12.08
CA ILE A 103 12.81 14.59 10.90
C ILE A 103 11.29 14.33 10.96
N GLY A 104 10.87 13.18 11.48
CA GLY A 104 9.44 12.86 11.69
C GLY A 104 8.73 13.75 12.73
N ALA A 105 9.47 14.52 13.52
CA ALA A 105 8.95 15.49 14.49
C ALA A 105 9.30 16.94 14.11
N THR A 106 9.72 17.18 12.87
CA THR A 106 10.11 18.51 12.38
C THR A 106 8.97 19.12 11.58
N ASP A 107 8.40 20.22 12.08
CA ASP A 107 7.27 20.90 11.43
C ASP A 107 7.71 21.84 10.30
N THR A 108 8.94 22.36 10.35
CA THR A 108 9.47 23.31 9.37
C THR A 108 10.94 23.08 9.14
N LEU A 109 11.32 22.91 7.87
CA LEU A 109 12.70 22.82 7.42
C LEU A 109 13.02 24.06 6.57
N VAL A 110 14.03 24.83 6.98
CA VAL A 110 14.48 26.02 6.25
C VAL A 110 15.79 25.69 5.55
N LEU A 111 15.76 25.70 4.22
CA LEU A 111 16.93 25.45 3.37
C LEU A 111 17.37 26.76 2.70
N THR A 112 18.67 26.92 2.54
CA THR A 112 19.28 28.03 1.81
C THR A 112 19.41 27.70 0.33
N ASN A 113 19.69 28.71 -0.50
CA ASN A 113 19.88 28.52 -1.96
C ASN A 113 21.03 27.56 -2.33
N LYS A 114 21.93 27.25 -1.39
CA LYS A 114 23.02 26.26 -1.57
C LYS A 114 22.60 24.82 -1.24
N GLN A 115 21.38 24.64 -0.73
CA GLN A 115 20.80 23.38 -0.27
C GLN A 115 19.54 23.06 -1.09
N ASN A 116 19.60 23.33 -2.40
CA ASN A 116 18.49 23.12 -3.32
C ASN A 116 18.42 21.71 -3.91
N ASP A 117 19.39 20.85 -3.56
CA ASP A 117 19.40 19.43 -3.87
C ASP A 117 19.21 18.65 -2.56
N PHE A 118 18.08 17.96 -2.45
CA PHE A 118 17.71 17.21 -1.26
C PHE A 118 16.78 16.04 -1.57
N SER A 119 16.82 15.03 -0.70
CA SER A 119 15.92 13.87 -0.73
C SER A 119 15.24 13.71 0.62
N ILE A 120 13.94 13.42 0.61
CA ILE A 120 13.15 13.11 1.80
C ILE A 120 12.68 11.67 1.72
N GLY A 121 13.03 10.88 2.74
CA GLY A 121 12.50 9.54 2.94
C GLY A 121 11.25 9.58 3.81
N PHE A 122 10.25 8.79 3.45
CA PHE A 122 9.02 8.61 4.22
C PHE A 122 8.61 7.15 4.22
N THR A 123 7.81 6.76 5.20
CA THR A 123 7.25 5.41 5.31
C THR A 123 5.78 5.46 5.74
N ALA A 124 4.98 4.53 5.23
CA ALA A 124 3.66 4.25 5.76
C ALA A 124 3.76 3.15 6.80
N PHE A 125 3.27 3.43 8.00
CA PHE A 125 3.18 2.44 9.07
C PHE A 125 1.95 1.54 8.87
N ASP A 126 2.01 0.65 7.88
CA ASP A 126 1.08 -0.50 7.73
C ASP A 126 1.81 -1.81 8.05
N TYR A 127 1.70 -2.27 9.29
CA TYR A 127 2.34 -3.52 9.71
C TYR A 127 1.62 -4.77 9.21
N ALA A 128 0.34 -4.66 8.82
CA ALA A 128 -0.43 -5.79 8.36
C ALA A 128 -0.16 -6.10 6.89
N ASN A 129 0.03 -5.06 6.07
CA ASN A 129 0.31 -5.19 4.64
C ASN A 129 1.19 -4.03 4.12
N PRO A 130 2.48 -3.97 4.50
CA PRO A 130 3.35 -2.83 4.16
C PRO A 130 3.48 -2.61 2.65
N GLU A 131 3.46 -3.69 1.87
CA GLU A 131 3.62 -3.64 0.41
C GLU A 131 2.34 -3.25 -0.35
N LYS A 132 1.20 -3.11 0.33
CA LYS A 132 -0.08 -2.70 -0.29
C LYS A 132 -0.46 -1.25 0.02
N ALA A 133 0.37 -0.55 0.79
CA ALA A 133 0.21 0.88 1.01
C ALA A 133 0.54 1.65 -0.27
N CYS A 134 -0.47 2.27 -0.88
CA CYS A 134 -0.28 3.20 -1.99
C CYS A 134 -0.30 4.64 -1.44
N MET A 135 0.71 5.43 -1.77
CA MET A 135 0.86 6.82 -1.32
C MET A 135 0.95 7.74 -2.53
N LEU A 136 0.25 8.86 -2.48
CA LEU A 136 0.39 9.96 -3.42
C LEU A 136 1.22 11.06 -2.75
N THR A 137 2.32 11.45 -3.38
CA THR A 137 3.18 12.52 -2.87
C THR A 137 3.00 13.79 -3.70
N GLY A 138 3.10 14.94 -3.03
CA GLY A 138 3.10 16.25 -3.67
C GLY A 138 4.04 17.17 -2.89
N LEU A 139 4.85 17.95 -3.62
CA LEU A 139 5.75 18.93 -3.04
C LEU A 139 5.31 20.32 -3.48
N THR A 140 5.04 21.20 -2.52
CA THR A 140 4.80 22.62 -2.77
C THR A 140 5.96 23.41 -2.17
N VAL A 141 6.72 24.08 -3.03
CA VAL A 141 7.83 24.95 -2.61
C VAL A 141 7.34 26.38 -2.57
N THR A 142 7.48 27.05 -1.43
CA THR A 142 7.23 28.49 -1.31
C THR A 142 8.55 29.19 -1.06
N THR A 143 8.89 30.18 -1.90
CA THR A 143 10.03 31.06 -1.65
C THR A 143 9.60 32.14 -0.66
N LYS A 144 10.37 32.35 0.40
CA LYS A 144 10.29 33.63 1.12
C LYS A 144 11.01 34.66 0.26
N ASP A 145 10.28 35.32 -0.62
CA ASP A 145 10.80 36.51 -1.29
C ASP A 145 11.12 37.54 -0.20
N GLY A 146 12.37 37.99 -0.19
CA GLY A 146 12.92 38.86 0.84
C GLY A 146 12.15 40.16 0.95
N ALA A 147 11.67 40.47 2.15
CA ALA A 147 11.61 41.86 2.58
C ALA A 147 13.05 42.35 2.76
N MET A 148 13.32 43.51 2.16
CA MET A 148 14.59 44.24 2.08
C MET A 148 15.37 44.33 3.38
#